data_AF-A0A1C6FEI0-F1
#
_entry.id   AF-A0A1C6FEI0-F1
#
_cell.length_a   1.000
_cell.length_b   1.000
_cell.length_c   1.000
_cell.angle_alpha   90.00
_cell.angle_beta   90.00
_cell.angle_gamma   90.00
#
_symmetry.space_group_name_H-M   'P 1'
#
loop_
_entity.id
_entity.type
_entity.pdbx_description
1 polymer ?
#
loop_
_entity_poly.entity_id
_entity_poly.type
_entity_poly.pdbx_seq_one_letter_code
_entity_poly.pdbx_strand_id
1 'polypeptide(L)'
;MKRWIAAVLTACMLAVPAGAADQPSDWALEAVQTAREAGLVPEKLDSAYDRAATRAEFCALAAAVYRSWETEGLLGKVEKDTVLFTDCKEGDVLLCASVGIVNGVGGGRFEPGRSLQRQEAASMLHRLGALRADYDGSVQGRLPHVFADGADIASWARNDINWVYRHGIMTGTGGNAFEPAGEYTREQSIATMLRLYAAQYAAEIPKEQGEAYRVVVDYSGAGVGRVHIEDAAGNRLLTDFAGTDGYFYDARLLGEWASLHWQPDVESGFACALCNLRTGDTLADYYADGVDEQSGSAWAYSMEKGAADSRILYADGTYSTQTYQSVTGWANGRAIVREGDAVRAIDRGGNTLWRMNISLDQVQVYGGIGDRLVIERDGAYCLITDGKMGTVSETPMLLNRWSDTYIAQDSGYYTLYDFSGRRLSETYANAMIETGQDIYACWLSDTEYAYIRCTEYGNPQTLFTVSVSQRPGPLATDGAGVYALRTGAQTVACFDRFGDTLGAIEVPFAVGEVDFADGCVRIRGEALGTAQQTILFFPTGEPAE
;
A
#
# COMPACT_ATOMS: atom_id res chain seq x y z
N MET A 1 -74.23 64.41 0.03
CA MET A 1 -73.64 64.91 -1.23
C MET A 1 -72.12 64.73 -1.14
N LYS A 2 -71.54 64.05 -2.14
CA LYS A 2 -70.12 63.98 -2.53
C LYS A 2 -69.08 63.42 -1.54
N ARG A 3 -68.66 62.19 -1.86
CA ARG A 3 -67.49 61.43 -1.38
C ARG A 3 -66.18 62.09 -1.85
N TRP A 4 -65.18 62.08 -0.99
CA TRP A 4 -63.77 62.32 -1.33
C TRP A 4 -62.98 61.02 -1.25
N ILE A 5 -62.04 60.88 -2.17
CA ILE A 5 -61.17 59.74 -2.44
C ILE A 5 -60.07 59.67 -1.36
N ALA A 6 -59.82 58.48 -0.82
CA ALA A 6 -58.60 58.17 -0.07
C ALA A 6 -57.85 57.05 -0.81
N ALA A 7 -56.58 57.32 -1.12
CA ALA A 7 -55.65 56.39 -1.74
C ALA A 7 -55.12 55.39 -0.70
N VAL A 8 -55.09 54.10 -1.04
CA VAL A 8 -54.42 53.06 -0.27
C VAL A 8 -53.17 52.64 -1.05
N LEU A 9 -52.00 52.90 -0.46
CA LEU A 9 -50.73 52.31 -0.89
C LEU A 9 -50.72 50.83 -0.47
N THR A 10 -50.72 49.92 -1.44
CA THR A 10 -50.44 48.50 -1.19
C THR A 10 -48.94 48.27 -1.36
N ALA A 11 -48.25 48.00 -0.24
CA ALA A 11 -46.89 47.50 -0.28
C ALA A 11 -46.91 46.05 -0.77
N CYS A 12 -46.42 45.79 -1.97
CA CYS A 12 -46.06 44.44 -2.41
C CYS A 12 -44.84 43.98 -1.59
N MET A 13 -45.07 43.17 -0.56
CA MET A 13 -44.01 42.30 -0.04
C MET A 13 -43.67 41.31 -1.13
N LEU A 14 -42.54 41.53 -1.81
CA LEU A 14 -41.88 40.49 -2.58
C LEU A 14 -41.47 39.41 -1.58
N ALA A 15 -42.22 38.30 -1.59
CA ALA A 15 -41.75 37.06 -0.98
C ALA A 15 -40.47 36.66 -1.72
N VAL A 16 -39.33 36.85 -1.05
CA VAL A 16 -38.08 36.19 -1.44
C VAL A 16 -38.39 34.70 -1.37
N PRO A 17 -38.20 33.92 -2.45
CA PRO A 17 -38.34 32.48 -2.32
C PRO A 17 -37.29 32.05 -1.30
N ALA A 18 -37.75 31.39 -0.22
CA ALA A 18 -36.84 30.70 0.68
C ALA A 18 -35.95 29.80 -0.19
N GLY A 19 -34.65 30.09 -0.22
CA GLY A 19 -33.69 29.23 -0.92
C GLY A 19 -33.92 27.81 -0.45
N ALA A 20 -34.00 26.86 -1.39
CA ALA A 20 -33.98 25.46 -1.04
C ALA A 20 -32.86 25.26 -0.02
N ALA A 21 -33.18 24.75 1.16
CA ALA A 21 -32.15 24.37 2.12
C ALA A 21 -31.15 23.50 1.36
N ASP A 22 -29.89 23.89 1.38
CA ASP A 22 -28.81 23.08 0.85
C ASP A 22 -28.87 21.74 1.59
N GLN A 23 -29.25 20.67 0.89
CA GLN A 23 -29.48 19.35 1.47
C GLN A 23 -28.39 18.40 0.98
N PRO A 24 -27.92 17.47 1.82
CA PRO A 24 -27.02 16.41 1.38
C PRO A 24 -27.66 15.59 0.26
N SER A 25 -26.83 14.94 -0.56
CA SER A 25 -27.30 13.94 -1.50
C SER A 25 -28.09 12.85 -0.79
N ASP A 26 -29.05 12.23 -1.48
CA ASP A 26 -29.92 11.18 -0.91
C ASP A 26 -29.13 10.06 -0.21
N TRP A 27 -27.98 9.67 -0.75
CA TRP A 27 -27.12 8.63 -0.19
C TRP A 27 -26.45 9.04 1.14
N ALA A 28 -26.22 10.34 1.36
CA ALA A 28 -25.52 10.89 2.51
C ALA A 28 -26.46 11.43 3.59
N LEU A 29 -27.74 11.64 3.26
CA LEU A 29 -28.71 12.34 4.11
C LEU A 29 -28.78 11.77 5.53
N GLU A 30 -28.93 10.45 5.66
CA GLU A 30 -29.00 9.77 6.96
C GLU A 30 -27.68 9.89 7.74
N ALA A 31 -26.55 9.72 7.06
CA ALA A 31 -25.24 9.83 7.68
C ALA A 31 -24.95 11.25 8.19
N VAL A 32 -25.30 12.28 7.41
CA VAL A 32 -25.14 13.68 7.81
C VAL A 32 -26.04 14.02 8.99
N GLN A 33 -27.31 13.57 8.97
CA GLN A 33 -28.23 13.78 10.10
C GLN A 33 -27.69 13.11 11.37
N THR A 34 -27.28 11.86 11.28
CA THR A 34 -26.73 11.11 12.43
C THR A 34 -25.45 11.76 12.95
N ALA A 35 -24.54 12.19 12.08
CA ALA A 35 -23.32 12.89 12.47
C ALA A 35 -23.61 14.23 13.16
N ARG A 36 -24.64 14.96 12.71
CA ARG A 36 -25.10 16.20 13.33
C ARG A 36 -25.63 15.94 14.74
N GLU A 37 -26.46 14.92 14.91
CA GLU A 37 -27.02 14.51 16.21
C GLU A 37 -25.94 14.04 17.18
N ALA A 38 -24.89 13.39 16.68
CA ALA A 38 -23.71 13.01 17.44
C ALA A 38 -22.74 14.19 17.73
N GLY A 39 -23.04 15.41 17.26
CA GLY A 39 -22.19 16.59 17.49
C GLY A 39 -20.89 16.61 16.69
N LEU A 40 -20.79 15.79 15.63
CA LEU A 40 -19.58 15.64 14.82
C LEU A 40 -19.48 16.65 13.67
N VAL A 41 -20.55 17.39 13.38
CA VAL A 41 -20.61 18.36 12.27
C VAL A 41 -20.50 19.79 12.81
N PRO A 42 -19.35 20.47 12.64
CA PRO A 42 -19.23 21.89 12.96
C PRO A 42 -20.23 22.72 12.16
N GLU A 43 -20.86 23.73 12.77
CA GLU A 43 -21.88 24.58 12.15
C GLU A 43 -21.44 25.17 10.80
N LYS A 44 -20.16 25.57 10.69
CA LYS A 44 -19.58 26.12 9.44
C LYS A 44 -19.53 25.13 8.27
N LEU A 45 -19.65 23.83 8.55
CA LEU A 45 -19.61 22.74 7.57
C LEU A 45 -20.96 22.09 7.34
N ASP A 46 -22.01 22.55 8.03
CA ASP A 46 -23.38 22.03 7.90
C ASP A 46 -24.12 22.67 6.71
N SER A 47 -23.45 22.74 5.56
CA SER A 47 -23.92 23.27 4.28
C SER A 47 -22.90 22.97 3.17
N ALA A 48 -23.27 23.21 1.91
CA ALA A 48 -22.46 23.03 0.71
C ALA A 48 -21.87 21.62 0.63
N TYR A 49 -22.72 20.63 0.86
CA TYR A 49 -22.36 19.24 1.09
C TYR A 49 -21.63 18.59 -0.08
N ASP A 50 -22.01 18.97 -1.31
CA ASP A 50 -21.44 18.48 -2.56
C ASP A 50 -20.07 19.11 -2.90
N ARG A 51 -19.65 20.18 -2.21
CA ARG A 51 -18.38 20.84 -2.49
C ARG A 51 -17.21 20.01 -2.00
N ALA A 52 -16.10 20.08 -2.75
CA ALA A 52 -14.81 19.57 -2.31
C ALA A 52 -14.42 20.19 -0.96
N ALA A 53 -14.18 19.32 0.02
CA ALA A 53 -13.70 19.72 1.33
C ALA A 53 -12.25 20.19 1.24
N THR A 54 -11.92 21.26 1.94
CA THR A 54 -10.52 21.68 2.09
C THR A 54 -9.82 20.89 3.18
N ARG A 55 -8.48 20.90 3.17
CA ARG A 55 -7.66 20.32 4.26
C ARG A 55 -8.06 20.83 5.64
N ALA A 56 -8.33 22.13 5.79
CA ALA A 56 -8.74 22.71 7.07
C ALA A 56 -10.15 22.29 7.48
N GLU A 57 -11.08 22.16 6.52
CA GLU A 57 -12.44 21.69 6.80
C GLU A 57 -12.44 20.23 7.26
N PHE A 58 -11.64 19.39 6.61
CA PHE A 58 -11.46 18.01 7.05
C PHE A 58 -10.86 17.94 8.47
N CYS A 59 -9.85 18.76 8.79
CA CYS A 59 -9.32 18.87 10.16
C CYS A 59 -10.37 19.28 11.18
N ALA A 60 -11.31 20.18 10.82
CA ALA A 60 -12.37 20.58 11.74
C ALA A 60 -13.33 19.42 12.06
N LEU A 61 -13.64 18.56 11.09
CA LEU A 61 -14.41 17.34 11.32
C LEU A 61 -13.61 16.32 12.15
N ALA A 62 -12.34 16.09 11.80
CA ALA A 62 -11.44 15.18 12.53
C ALA A 62 -11.27 15.61 14.00
N ALA A 63 -11.12 16.91 14.24
CA ALA A 63 -11.03 17.48 15.59
C ALA A 63 -12.33 17.29 16.38
N ALA A 64 -13.50 17.34 15.75
CA ALA A 64 -14.77 17.05 16.41
C ALA A 64 -14.83 15.59 16.87
N VAL A 65 -14.45 14.63 16.01
CA VAL A 65 -14.35 13.20 16.36
C VAL A 65 -13.33 12.99 17.49
N TYR A 66 -12.11 13.53 17.36
CA TYR A 66 -11.08 13.44 18.39
C TYR A 66 -11.57 13.94 19.75
N ARG A 67 -12.21 15.12 19.81
CA ARG A 67 -12.72 15.70 21.06
C ARG A 67 -13.86 14.87 21.65
N SER A 68 -14.70 14.25 20.82
CA SER A 68 -15.74 13.32 21.27
C SER A 68 -15.10 12.10 21.95
N TRP A 69 -14.14 11.45 21.28
CA TRP A 69 -13.40 10.33 21.86
C TRP A 69 -12.61 10.70 23.11
N GLU A 70 -12.02 11.90 23.17
CA GLU A 70 -11.34 12.40 24.36
C GLU A 70 -12.32 12.53 25.54
N THR A 71 -13.52 13.05 25.29
CA THR A 71 -14.58 13.20 26.30
C THR A 71 -15.14 11.85 26.74
N GLU A 72 -15.24 10.90 25.82
CA GLU A 72 -15.75 9.54 26.05
C GLU A 72 -14.68 8.60 26.66
N GLY A 73 -13.42 9.03 26.72
CA GLY A 73 -12.32 8.21 27.21
C GLY A 73 -11.93 7.06 26.26
N LEU A 74 -12.14 7.24 24.95
CA LEU A 74 -11.88 6.23 23.92
C LEU A 74 -10.49 6.36 23.25
N LEU A 75 -9.73 7.41 23.60
CA LEU A 75 -8.38 7.61 23.08
C LEU A 75 -7.36 6.72 23.80
N GLY A 76 -6.38 6.23 23.04
CA GLY A 76 -5.20 5.57 23.57
C GLY A 76 -4.23 6.55 24.23
N LYS A 77 -2.97 6.14 24.41
CA LYS A 77 -1.90 7.06 24.83
C LYS A 77 -1.54 7.95 23.64
N VAL A 78 -1.96 9.21 23.69
CA VAL A 78 -1.68 10.19 22.64
C VAL A 78 -0.65 11.20 23.15
N GLU A 79 0.51 11.23 22.51
CA GLU A 79 1.50 12.29 22.71
C GLU A 79 1.11 13.51 21.87
N LYS A 80 1.32 14.71 22.43
CA LYS A 80 0.97 15.98 21.78
C LYS A 80 2.23 16.80 21.54
N ASP A 81 2.55 17.01 20.28
CA ASP A 81 3.68 17.83 19.85
C ASP A 81 3.28 19.28 19.60
N THR A 82 4.24 20.19 19.79
CA THR A 82 4.05 21.59 19.39
C THR A 82 4.37 21.74 17.90
N VAL A 83 3.33 21.86 17.08
CA VAL A 83 3.44 22.10 15.64
C VAL A 83 3.04 23.54 15.31
N LEU A 84 3.81 24.19 14.43
CA LEU A 84 3.53 25.53 13.93
C LEU A 84 3.60 25.56 12.41
N PHE A 85 2.64 26.23 11.79
CA PHE A 85 2.64 26.52 10.35
C PHE A 85 2.73 28.02 10.11
N THR A 86 3.42 28.38 9.03
CA THR A 86 3.59 29.78 8.59
C THR A 86 2.33 30.36 7.95
N ASP A 87 1.48 29.51 7.39
CA ASP A 87 0.30 29.85 6.59
C ASP A 87 -1.04 29.46 7.25
N CYS A 88 -1.03 28.78 8.41
CA CYS A 88 -2.24 28.35 9.11
C CYS A 88 -2.11 28.51 10.63
N LYS A 89 -3.13 29.10 11.25
CA LYS A 89 -3.24 29.29 12.71
C LYS A 89 -4.56 28.75 13.28
N GLU A 90 -5.33 28.00 12.48
CA GLU A 90 -6.61 27.46 12.90
C GLU A 90 -6.41 26.39 13.99
N GLY A 91 -7.14 26.52 15.11
CA GLY A 91 -6.95 25.66 16.28
C GLY A 91 -7.16 24.18 16.00
N ASP A 92 -8.15 23.82 15.17
CA ASP A 92 -8.42 22.41 14.83
C ASP A 92 -7.34 21.81 13.92
N VAL A 93 -6.74 22.62 13.05
CA VAL A 93 -5.58 22.20 12.25
C VAL A 93 -4.37 21.95 13.14
N LEU A 94 -4.09 22.87 14.06
CA LEU A 94 -2.97 22.73 15.00
C LEU A 94 -3.17 21.54 15.95
N LEU A 95 -4.40 21.29 16.40
CA LEU A 95 -4.75 20.09 17.16
C LEU A 95 -4.45 18.84 16.33
N CYS A 96 -5.00 18.73 15.13
CA CYS A 96 -4.78 17.56 14.27
C CYS A 96 -3.29 17.31 14.00
N ALA A 97 -2.51 18.38 13.80
CA ALA A 97 -1.07 18.26 13.59
C ALA A 97 -0.33 17.82 14.86
N SER A 98 -0.73 18.36 16.03
CA SER A 98 -0.12 18.01 17.32
C SER A 98 -0.27 16.54 17.70
N VAL A 99 -1.31 15.87 17.20
CA VAL A 99 -1.58 14.44 17.46
C VAL A 99 -1.33 13.55 16.24
N GLY A 100 -0.59 14.05 15.24
CA GLY A 100 -0.17 13.24 14.09
C GLY A 100 -1.25 12.88 13.06
N ILE A 101 -2.47 13.43 13.14
CA ILE A 101 -3.53 13.19 12.14
C ILE A 101 -3.13 13.77 10.78
N VAL A 102 -2.41 14.90 10.78
CA VAL A 102 -2.03 15.63 9.56
C VAL A 102 -0.58 16.09 9.59
N ASN A 103 0.02 16.12 8.41
CA ASN A 103 1.34 16.67 8.17
C ASN A 103 1.28 17.94 7.31
N GLY A 104 2.30 18.78 7.42
CA GLY A 104 2.51 19.91 6.52
C GLY A 104 2.93 19.47 5.11
N VAL A 105 2.89 20.40 4.15
CA VAL A 105 3.27 20.17 2.74
C VAL A 105 4.74 20.55 2.45
N GLY A 106 5.53 20.78 3.49
CA GLY A 106 6.91 21.26 3.39
C GLY A 106 7.05 22.78 3.46
N GLY A 107 8.29 23.24 3.69
CA GLY A 107 8.61 24.68 3.81
C GLY A 107 7.90 25.38 4.98
N GLY A 108 7.52 24.64 6.02
CA GLY A 108 6.77 25.16 7.16
C GLY A 108 5.31 25.53 6.85
N ARG A 109 4.70 24.98 5.79
CA ARG A 109 3.31 25.28 5.37
C ARG A 109 2.36 24.09 5.54
N PHE A 110 1.06 24.38 5.60
CA PHE A 110 -0.03 23.40 5.68
C PHE A 110 -0.98 23.40 4.47
N GLU A 111 -1.14 24.54 3.79
CA GLU A 111 -2.10 24.77 2.70
C GLU A 111 -3.58 24.52 3.10
N PRO A 112 -4.14 25.31 4.05
CA PRO A 112 -5.46 25.05 4.62
C PRO A 112 -6.61 25.11 3.61
N GLY A 113 -6.50 25.95 2.58
CA GLY A 113 -7.55 26.13 1.55
C GLY A 113 -7.46 25.19 0.36
N ARG A 114 -6.47 24.28 0.32
CA ARG A 114 -6.34 23.32 -0.78
C ARG A 114 -7.42 22.24 -0.63
N SER A 115 -8.09 21.90 -1.73
CA SER A 115 -9.02 20.77 -1.79
C SER A 115 -8.30 19.47 -1.43
N LEU A 116 -9.03 18.57 -0.78
CA LEU A 116 -8.53 17.25 -0.37
C LEU A 116 -8.78 16.23 -1.49
N GLN A 117 -7.77 15.40 -1.76
CA GLN A 117 -7.97 14.19 -2.57
C GLN A 117 -8.46 13.05 -1.67
N ARG A 118 -9.22 12.13 -2.25
CA ARG A 118 -9.79 10.99 -1.52
C ARG A 118 -8.74 10.09 -0.87
N GLN A 119 -7.61 9.83 -1.53
CA GLN A 119 -6.52 9.04 -0.95
C GLN A 119 -5.82 9.76 0.22
N GLU A 120 -5.75 11.09 0.20
CA GLU A 120 -5.24 11.88 1.32
C GLU A 120 -6.21 11.82 2.52
N ALA A 121 -7.52 11.86 2.23
CA ALA A 121 -8.56 11.66 3.24
C ALA A 121 -8.45 10.29 3.90
N ALA A 122 -8.24 9.22 3.13
CA ALA A 122 -8.03 7.87 3.64
C ALA A 122 -6.86 7.83 4.63
N SER A 123 -5.71 8.42 4.27
CA SER A 123 -4.57 8.53 5.19
C SER A 123 -4.86 9.31 6.45
N MET A 124 -5.63 10.40 6.37
CA MET A 124 -5.99 11.20 7.55
C MET A 124 -6.99 10.46 8.45
N LEU A 125 -7.96 9.73 7.88
CA LEU A 125 -8.89 8.88 8.62
C LEU A 125 -8.16 7.74 9.33
N HIS A 126 -7.23 7.08 8.64
CA HIS A 126 -6.43 6.01 9.23
C HIS A 126 -5.61 6.52 10.42
N ARG A 127 -4.89 7.65 10.25
CA ARG A 127 -4.12 8.27 11.35
C ARG A 127 -5.00 8.70 12.52
N LEU A 128 -6.20 9.21 12.27
CA LEU A 128 -7.16 9.51 13.34
C LEU A 128 -7.63 8.22 14.04
N GLY A 129 -7.97 7.17 13.30
CA GLY A 129 -8.34 5.87 13.85
C GLY A 129 -7.25 5.24 14.73
N ALA A 130 -5.98 5.42 14.35
CA ALA A 130 -4.81 4.98 15.12
C ALA A 130 -4.70 5.62 16.52
N LEU A 131 -5.44 6.70 16.80
CA LEU A 131 -5.46 7.33 18.12
C LEU A 131 -6.44 6.65 19.10
N ARG A 132 -7.30 5.75 18.63
CA ARG A 132 -8.24 5.04 19.52
C ARG A 132 -7.52 4.00 20.37
N ALA A 133 -8.03 3.79 21.58
CA ALA A 133 -7.49 2.79 22.51
C ALA A 133 -7.69 1.34 22.01
N ASP A 134 -8.74 1.12 21.22
CA ASP A 134 -9.10 -0.15 20.58
C ASP A 134 -8.70 -0.17 19.09
N TYR A 135 -7.68 0.60 18.71
CA TYR A 135 -7.16 0.62 17.35
C TYR A 135 -6.75 -0.79 16.91
N ASP A 136 -7.37 -1.24 15.80
CA ASP A 136 -7.04 -2.51 15.17
C ASP A 136 -6.08 -2.27 13.99
N GLY A 137 -4.79 -2.51 14.25
CA GLY A 137 -3.74 -2.48 13.23
C GLY A 137 -3.59 -3.79 12.46
N SER A 138 -4.42 -4.82 12.70
CA SER A 138 -4.22 -6.19 12.19
C SER A 138 -4.46 -6.37 10.67
N VAL A 139 -4.42 -5.29 9.90
CA VAL A 139 -4.67 -5.33 8.47
C VAL A 139 -3.48 -5.99 7.76
N GLN A 140 -3.62 -7.30 7.52
CA GLN A 140 -2.59 -8.08 6.82
C GLN A 140 -2.89 -8.27 5.34
N GLY A 141 -1.84 -8.16 4.52
CA GLY A 141 -1.86 -8.58 3.13
C GLY A 141 -2.52 -7.58 2.17
N ARG A 142 -2.88 -8.09 0.99
CA ARG A 142 -3.46 -7.29 -0.10
C ARG A 142 -4.74 -6.58 0.34
N LEU A 143 -5.05 -5.45 -0.31
CA LEU A 143 -6.40 -4.91 -0.31
C LEU A 143 -7.41 -6.02 -0.71
N PRO A 144 -8.46 -6.31 0.09
CA PRO A 144 -9.41 -7.40 -0.17
C PRO A 144 -10.05 -7.30 -1.54
N HIS A 145 -10.31 -6.05 -1.94
CA HIS A 145 -11.01 -5.72 -3.15
C HIS A 145 -10.07 -5.09 -4.17
N VAL A 146 -10.17 -5.56 -5.41
CA VAL A 146 -9.40 -5.03 -6.53
C VAL A 146 -10.21 -3.94 -7.23
N PHE A 147 -9.86 -2.69 -6.95
CA PHE A 147 -10.38 -1.55 -7.72
C PHE A 147 -9.75 -1.49 -9.12
N ALA A 148 -10.56 -1.10 -10.10
CA ALA A 148 -10.14 -0.92 -11.50
C ALA A 148 -9.06 0.17 -11.63
N ASP A 149 -9.17 1.23 -10.83
CA ASP A 149 -8.22 2.34 -10.71
C ASP A 149 -7.24 2.16 -9.54
N GLY A 150 -7.11 0.93 -9.01
CA GLY A 150 -6.17 0.62 -7.93
C GLY A 150 -4.70 0.87 -8.31
N ALA A 151 -4.42 1.04 -9.61
CA ALA A 151 -3.11 1.43 -10.13
C ALA A 151 -2.80 2.91 -9.95
N ASP A 152 -3.82 3.76 -9.79
CA ASP A 152 -3.69 5.20 -9.58
C ASP A 152 -3.56 5.58 -8.10
N ILE A 153 -3.70 4.59 -7.22
CA ILE A 153 -3.44 4.75 -5.80
C ILE A 153 -1.94 4.96 -5.61
N ALA A 154 -1.58 6.12 -5.04
CA ALA A 154 -0.21 6.42 -4.69
C ALA A 154 0.33 5.39 -3.70
N SER A 155 1.60 5.00 -3.83
CA SER A 155 2.21 3.95 -2.98
C SER A 155 2.06 4.28 -1.49
N TRP A 156 2.21 5.54 -1.10
CA TRP A 156 2.04 6.03 0.27
C TRP A 156 0.60 5.96 0.79
N ALA A 157 -0.42 5.80 -0.06
CA ALA A 157 -1.81 5.74 0.38
C ALA A 157 -2.36 4.32 0.46
N ARG A 158 -1.72 3.34 -0.19
CA ARG A 158 -2.24 1.96 -0.36
C ARG A 158 -2.67 1.32 0.96
N ASN A 159 -1.81 1.40 1.95
CA ASN A 159 -2.04 0.76 3.24
C ASN A 159 -3.13 1.47 4.03
N ASP A 160 -3.17 2.80 3.97
CA ASP A 160 -4.24 3.56 4.62
C ASP A 160 -5.59 3.26 3.98
N ILE A 161 -5.62 3.16 2.65
CA ILE A 161 -6.80 2.78 1.87
C ILE A 161 -7.24 1.36 2.23
N ASN A 162 -6.30 0.43 2.35
CA ASN A 162 -6.57 -0.92 2.82
C ASN A 162 -7.23 -0.93 4.20
N TRP A 163 -6.67 -0.15 5.11
CA TRP A 163 -7.20 -0.04 6.46
C TRP A 163 -8.61 0.54 6.50
N VAL A 164 -8.84 1.71 5.89
CA VAL A 164 -10.18 2.34 5.90
C VAL A 164 -11.22 1.52 5.14
N TYR A 165 -10.79 0.75 4.13
CA TYR A 165 -11.68 -0.12 3.38
C TYR A 165 -12.13 -1.30 4.24
N ARG A 166 -11.21 -2.04 4.88
CA ARG A 166 -11.54 -3.20 5.72
C ARG A 166 -12.44 -2.86 6.91
N HIS A 167 -12.22 -1.69 7.48
CA HIS A 167 -13.02 -1.19 8.60
C HIS A 167 -14.37 -0.60 8.17
N GLY A 168 -14.73 -0.66 6.88
CA GLY A 168 -15.99 -0.12 6.37
C GLY A 168 -16.10 1.40 6.47
N ILE A 169 -14.99 2.10 6.70
CA ILE A 169 -14.97 3.54 6.87
C ILE A 169 -15.10 4.22 5.51
N MET A 170 -14.26 3.82 4.56
CA MET A 170 -14.26 4.37 3.20
C MET A 170 -14.34 3.24 2.17
N THR A 171 -15.40 3.27 1.37
CA THR A 171 -15.67 2.29 0.30
C THR A 171 -15.31 2.88 -1.07
N GLY A 172 -15.47 2.07 -2.13
CA GLY A 172 -15.43 2.59 -3.51
C GLY A 172 -16.55 3.59 -3.80
N THR A 173 -16.40 4.35 -4.89
CA THR A 173 -17.38 5.35 -5.37
C THR A 173 -18.46 4.73 -6.28
N GLY A 174 -18.30 3.48 -6.68
CA GLY A 174 -19.15 2.77 -7.62
C GLY A 174 -18.37 2.32 -8.86
N GLY A 175 -18.97 1.49 -9.72
CA GLY A 175 -18.32 1.08 -10.98
C GLY A 175 -16.98 0.35 -10.85
N ASN A 176 -16.70 -0.27 -9.69
CA ASN A 176 -15.42 -0.86 -9.33
C ASN A 176 -14.26 0.16 -9.19
N ALA A 177 -14.53 1.42 -8.88
CA ALA A 177 -13.53 2.48 -8.71
C ALA A 177 -13.38 2.94 -7.25
N PHE A 178 -12.16 3.35 -6.89
CA PHE A 178 -11.86 4.02 -5.62
C PHE A 178 -11.79 5.54 -5.77
N GLU A 179 -11.33 6.04 -6.91
CA GLU A 179 -11.04 7.45 -7.25
C GLU A 179 -9.97 8.10 -6.35
N PRO A 180 -8.73 7.59 -6.32
CA PRO A 180 -7.70 8.03 -5.37
C PRO A 180 -7.38 9.54 -5.46
N ALA A 181 -7.25 10.08 -6.67
CA ALA A 181 -7.02 11.50 -6.92
C ALA A 181 -8.32 12.33 -7.02
N GLY A 182 -9.49 11.68 -6.87
CA GLY A 182 -10.80 12.32 -6.97
C GLY A 182 -11.02 13.35 -5.86
N GLU A 183 -11.87 14.34 -6.15
CA GLU A 183 -12.29 15.32 -5.15
C GLU A 183 -13.02 14.62 -3.99
N TYR A 184 -12.68 15.01 -2.77
CA TYR A 184 -13.33 14.48 -1.58
C TYR A 184 -14.33 15.51 -1.03
N THR A 185 -15.62 15.19 -1.09
CA THR A 185 -16.69 16.15 -0.76
C THR A 185 -16.91 16.29 0.75
N ARG A 186 -17.60 17.38 1.16
CA ARG A 186 -18.00 17.56 2.56
C ARG A 186 -18.92 16.45 3.05
N GLU A 187 -19.90 16.02 2.25
CA GLU A 187 -20.78 14.90 2.63
C GLU A 187 -20.03 13.57 2.76
N GLN A 188 -19.05 13.30 1.89
CA GLN A 188 -18.18 12.14 2.05
C GLN A 188 -17.34 12.24 3.33
N SER A 189 -16.79 13.42 3.61
CA SER A 189 -16.03 13.68 4.85
C SER A 189 -16.89 13.41 6.08
N ILE A 190 -18.10 13.97 6.14
CA ILE A 190 -19.02 13.78 7.27
C ILE A 190 -19.42 12.29 7.41
N ALA A 191 -19.80 11.63 6.32
CA ALA A 191 -20.21 10.23 6.37
C ALA A 191 -19.08 9.31 6.85
N THR A 192 -17.85 9.52 6.38
CA THR A 192 -16.69 8.73 6.82
C THR A 192 -16.24 9.03 8.25
N MET A 193 -16.40 10.27 8.72
CA MET A 193 -16.16 10.61 10.13
C MET A 193 -17.16 9.92 11.05
N LEU A 194 -18.43 9.81 10.65
CA LEU A 194 -19.42 9.03 11.40
C LEU A 194 -19.07 7.54 11.45
N ARG A 195 -18.67 6.96 10.31
CA ARG A 195 -18.26 5.55 10.22
C ARG A 195 -17.04 5.26 11.08
N LEU A 196 -16.07 6.16 11.07
CA LEU A 196 -14.89 6.06 11.92
C LEU A 196 -15.23 6.24 13.40
N TYR A 197 -16.11 7.20 13.73
CA TYR A 197 -16.51 7.53 15.11
C TYR A 197 -17.04 6.31 15.87
N ALA A 198 -17.88 5.49 15.22
CA ALA A 198 -18.38 4.25 15.79
C ALA A 198 -18.61 3.17 14.72
N ALA A 199 -18.05 1.98 14.96
CA ALA A 199 -18.07 0.85 14.03
C ALA A 199 -19.49 0.38 13.63
N GLN A 200 -20.52 0.67 14.43
CA GLN A 200 -21.90 0.33 14.08
C GLN A 200 -22.42 1.06 12.82
N TYR A 201 -21.77 2.17 12.43
CA TYR A 201 -22.11 2.92 11.23
C TYR A 201 -21.26 2.51 10.02
N ALA A 202 -20.22 1.70 10.23
CA ALA A 202 -19.32 1.24 9.17
C ALA A 202 -20.11 0.52 8.08
N ALA A 203 -19.69 0.73 6.82
CA ALA A 203 -20.25 0.02 5.70
C ALA A 203 -19.93 -1.48 5.81
N GLU A 204 -20.88 -2.32 5.41
CA GLU A 204 -20.60 -3.75 5.29
C GLU A 204 -19.60 -4.00 4.16
N ILE A 205 -18.48 -4.61 4.52
CA ILE A 205 -17.45 -5.03 3.58
C ILE A 205 -17.57 -6.55 3.41
N PRO A 206 -17.52 -7.06 2.18
CA PRO A 206 -17.44 -8.50 1.96
C PRO A 206 -16.30 -9.06 2.80
N LYS A 207 -16.63 -10.00 3.71
CA LYS A 207 -15.62 -10.62 4.57
C LYS A 207 -14.52 -11.20 3.69
N GLU A 208 -13.28 -10.94 4.06
CA GLU A 208 -12.17 -11.71 3.53
C GLU A 208 -12.40 -13.17 3.84
N GLN A 209 -12.42 -13.97 2.77
CA GLN A 209 -12.16 -15.38 2.92
C GLN A 209 -10.70 -15.45 3.34
N GLY A 210 -10.41 -16.01 4.52
CA GLY A 210 -9.02 -16.24 4.95
C GLY A 210 -8.24 -16.98 3.86
N GLU A 211 -6.90 -16.97 3.92
CA GLU A 211 -6.05 -17.54 2.87
C GLU A 211 -6.58 -18.92 2.44
N ALA A 212 -7.19 -18.97 1.25
CA ALA A 212 -7.90 -20.16 0.79
C ALA A 212 -6.92 -21.33 0.60
N TYR A 213 -5.65 -21.00 0.36
CA TYR A 213 -4.57 -21.93 0.08
C TYR A 213 -3.28 -21.46 0.74
N ARG A 214 -2.42 -22.42 1.10
CA ARG A 214 -1.06 -22.16 1.58
C ARG A 214 -0.06 -23.13 0.97
N VAL A 215 1.19 -22.70 0.85
CA VAL A 215 2.31 -23.57 0.50
C VAL A 215 2.94 -24.09 1.78
N VAL A 216 3.05 -25.40 1.92
CA VAL A 216 3.71 -26.07 3.02
C VAL A 216 5.06 -26.59 2.55
N VAL A 217 6.12 -26.20 3.26
CA VAL A 217 7.48 -26.68 3.01
C VAL A 217 7.70 -27.97 3.81
N ASP A 218 7.83 -29.10 3.12
CA ASP A 218 8.10 -30.39 3.76
C ASP A 218 9.57 -30.58 4.09
N TYR A 219 10.46 -30.10 3.22
CA TYR A 219 11.91 -30.24 3.36
C TYR A 219 12.67 -29.14 2.61
N SER A 220 13.70 -28.59 3.27
CA SER A 220 14.67 -27.68 2.67
C SER A 220 16.10 -28.17 2.93
N GLY A 221 16.82 -28.59 1.88
CA GLY A 221 18.22 -29.00 1.97
C GLY A 221 18.88 -29.13 0.59
N ALA A 222 20.23 -29.11 0.56
CA ALA A 222 21.14 -29.20 -0.58
C ALA A 222 20.52 -29.29 -1.99
N GLY A 223 19.83 -28.22 -2.43
CA GLY A 223 19.39 -28.03 -3.80
C GLY A 223 18.02 -28.57 -4.21
N VAL A 224 17.22 -29.17 -3.31
CA VAL A 224 15.85 -29.61 -3.64
C VAL A 224 14.88 -29.23 -2.52
N GLY A 225 14.09 -28.18 -2.76
CA GLY A 225 12.90 -27.91 -1.97
C GLY A 225 11.83 -28.94 -2.31
N ARG A 226 11.12 -29.44 -1.30
CA ARG A 226 9.89 -30.21 -1.51
C ARG A 226 8.76 -29.48 -0.82
N VAL A 227 7.76 -29.09 -1.59
CA VAL A 227 6.60 -28.35 -1.11
C VAL A 227 5.31 -29.01 -1.59
N HIS A 228 4.21 -28.76 -0.87
CA HIS A 228 2.86 -29.07 -1.32
C HIS A 228 1.92 -27.90 -1.01
N ILE A 229 0.71 -27.95 -1.56
CA ILE A 229 -0.32 -26.93 -1.34
C ILE A 229 -1.45 -27.56 -0.54
N GLU A 230 -1.93 -26.84 0.47
CA GLU A 230 -3.11 -27.20 1.25
C GLU A 230 -4.22 -26.16 1.08
N ASP A 231 -5.47 -26.59 1.22
CA ASP A 231 -6.59 -25.68 1.43
C ASP A 231 -6.66 -25.17 2.88
N ALA A 232 -7.58 -24.23 3.14
CA ALA A 232 -7.81 -23.70 4.49
C ALA A 232 -8.22 -24.76 5.54
N ALA A 233 -8.67 -25.95 5.14
CA ALA A 233 -8.98 -27.07 6.03
C ALA A 233 -7.79 -28.02 6.25
N GLY A 234 -6.62 -27.72 5.66
CA GLY A 234 -5.42 -28.55 5.75
C GLY A 234 -5.46 -29.77 4.82
N ASN A 235 -6.36 -29.81 3.84
CA ASN A 235 -6.37 -30.90 2.86
C ASN A 235 -5.33 -30.62 1.78
N ARG A 236 -4.48 -31.62 1.51
CA ARG A 236 -3.49 -31.54 0.42
C ARG A 236 -4.19 -31.51 -0.94
N LEU A 237 -3.83 -30.53 -1.76
CA LEU A 237 -4.37 -30.32 -3.09
C LEU A 237 -3.45 -30.94 -4.17
N LEU A 238 -3.98 -31.04 -5.39
CA LEU A 238 -3.24 -31.45 -6.58
C LEU A 238 -2.57 -32.84 -6.49
N THR A 239 -3.09 -33.75 -5.67
CA THR A 239 -2.50 -35.08 -5.46
C THR A 239 -2.43 -35.94 -6.72
N ASP A 240 -3.34 -35.74 -7.66
CA ASP A 240 -3.37 -36.47 -8.94
C ASP A 240 -2.72 -35.70 -10.09
N PHE A 241 -2.11 -34.53 -9.81
CA PHE A 241 -1.58 -33.64 -10.84
C PHE A 241 -0.27 -34.19 -11.43
N ALA A 242 -0.24 -34.40 -12.75
CA ALA A 242 0.96 -34.73 -13.53
C ALA A 242 1.86 -35.85 -12.96
N GLY A 243 1.30 -36.78 -12.18
CA GLY A 243 2.05 -37.85 -11.50
C GLY A 243 2.97 -37.38 -10.37
N THR A 244 2.77 -36.17 -9.83
CA THR A 244 3.61 -35.57 -8.80
C THR A 244 3.23 -35.98 -7.37
N ASP A 245 2.10 -36.67 -7.17
CA ASP A 245 1.49 -36.93 -5.86
C ASP A 245 1.20 -35.63 -5.06
N GLY A 246 1.06 -34.49 -5.77
CA GLY A 246 0.85 -33.17 -5.16
C GLY A 246 2.13 -32.54 -4.58
N TYR A 247 3.31 -33.07 -4.92
CA TYR A 247 4.58 -32.54 -4.47
C TYR A 247 5.33 -31.83 -5.59
N PHE A 248 5.85 -30.65 -5.27
CA PHE A 248 6.53 -29.78 -6.21
C PHE A 248 7.92 -29.41 -5.69
N TYR A 249 8.79 -29.05 -6.62
CA TYR A 249 10.10 -28.49 -6.30
C TYR A 249 9.98 -27.06 -5.77
N ASP A 250 9.13 -26.26 -6.42
CA ASP A 250 8.73 -24.91 -6.00
C ASP A 250 7.25 -24.72 -6.33
N ALA A 251 6.56 -23.98 -5.47
CA ALA A 251 5.18 -23.60 -5.66
C ALA A 251 4.98 -22.18 -5.13
N ARG A 252 4.33 -21.33 -5.92
CA ARG A 252 4.00 -19.95 -5.53
C ARG A 252 2.52 -19.68 -5.76
N LEU A 253 1.90 -18.96 -4.83
CA LEU A 253 0.47 -18.62 -4.90
C LEU A 253 0.27 -17.18 -5.36
N LEU A 254 -0.79 -16.98 -6.12
CA LEU A 254 -1.34 -15.66 -6.46
C LEU A 254 -2.88 -15.77 -6.44
N GLY A 255 -3.46 -15.60 -5.26
CA GLY A 255 -4.89 -15.84 -5.03
C GLY A 255 -5.29 -17.25 -5.47
N GLU A 256 -6.15 -17.35 -6.49
CA GLU A 256 -6.63 -18.63 -7.03
C GLU A 256 -5.61 -19.36 -7.92
N TRP A 257 -4.45 -18.78 -8.21
CA TRP A 257 -3.40 -19.40 -9.03
C TRP A 257 -2.30 -20.04 -8.20
N ALA A 258 -1.87 -21.23 -8.61
CA ALA A 258 -0.61 -21.84 -8.21
C ALA A 258 0.35 -21.90 -9.42
N SER A 259 1.52 -21.28 -9.28
CA SER A 259 2.66 -21.49 -10.19
C SER A 259 3.47 -22.67 -9.68
N LEU A 260 3.45 -23.76 -10.42
CA LEU A 260 3.99 -25.05 -10.04
C LEU A 260 5.26 -25.34 -10.84
N HIS A 261 6.32 -25.75 -10.15
CA HIS A 261 7.55 -26.20 -10.78
C HIS A 261 7.91 -27.60 -10.27
N TRP A 262 8.20 -28.52 -11.17
CA TRP A 262 8.62 -29.88 -10.81
C TRP A 262 9.61 -30.42 -11.85
N GLN A 263 10.15 -31.60 -11.57
CA GLN A 263 11.01 -32.32 -12.48
C GLN A 263 10.37 -33.69 -12.77
N PRO A 264 9.80 -33.92 -13.97
CA PRO A 264 9.14 -35.18 -14.30
C PRO A 264 10.09 -36.38 -14.23
N ASP A 265 11.31 -36.19 -14.72
CA ASP A 265 12.40 -37.15 -14.66
C ASP A 265 13.76 -36.45 -14.83
N VAL A 266 14.84 -37.20 -14.61
CA VAL A 266 16.22 -36.67 -14.63
C VAL A 266 16.65 -36.20 -16.03
N GLU A 267 16.07 -36.76 -17.10
CA GLU A 267 16.44 -36.52 -18.49
C GLU A 267 15.62 -35.38 -19.14
N SER A 268 14.37 -35.20 -18.73
CA SER A 268 13.41 -34.26 -19.33
C SER A 268 13.54 -32.80 -18.85
N GLY A 269 14.35 -32.53 -17.81
CA GLY A 269 14.53 -31.19 -17.26
C GLY A 269 13.36 -30.70 -16.40
N PHE A 270 13.29 -29.39 -16.14
CA PHE A 270 12.24 -28.79 -15.32
C PHE A 270 10.97 -28.56 -16.13
N ALA A 271 9.83 -28.87 -15.52
CA ALA A 271 8.50 -28.59 -16.03
C ALA A 271 7.82 -27.53 -15.15
N CYS A 272 6.91 -26.76 -15.74
CA CYS A 272 6.08 -25.83 -15.01
C CYS A 272 4.64 -25.79 -15.52
N ALA A 273 3.74 -25.31 -14.67
CA ALA A 273 2.36 -25.04 -15.03
C ALA A 273 1.75 -24.00 -14.09
N LEU A 274 0.81 -23.23 -14.62
CA LEU A 274 -0.12 -22.45 -13.80
C LEU A 274 -1.40 -23.23 -13.64
N CYS A 275 -1.78 -23.52 -12.40
CA CYS A 275 -3.03 -24.21 -12.07
C CYS A 275 -3.97 -23.24 -11.34
N ASN A 276 -5.21 -23.14 -11.80
CA ASN A 276 -6.27 -22.46 -11.09
C ASN A 276 -6.86 -23.41 -10.04
N LEU A 277 -6.60 -23.14 -8.76
CA LEU A 277 -6.93 -24.03 -7.65
C LEU A 277 -8.44 -24.19 -7.41
N ARG A 278 -9.24 -23.20 -7.82
CA ARG A 278 -10.70 -23.24 -7.70
C ARG A 278 -11.37 -24.08 -8.78
N THR A 279 -10.84 -24.06 -10.00
CA THR A 279 -11.47 -24.70 -11.18
C THR A 279 -10.77 -25.97 -11.63
N GLY A 280 -9.49 -26.13 -11.29
CA GLY A 280 -8.59 -27.16 -11.81
C GLY A 280 -8.01 -26.84 -13.19
N ASP A 281 -8.40 -25.72 -13.83
CA ASP A 281 -7.90 -25.33 -15.15
C ASP A 281 -6.39 -25.11 -15.09
N THR A 282 -5.68 -25.57 -16.12
CA THR A 282 -4.21 -25.56 -16.13
C THR A 282 -3.69 -24.96 -17.44
N LEU A 283 -2.71 -24.05 -17.32
CA LEU A 283 -1.87 -23.59 -18.41
C LEU A 283 -0.53 -24.32 -18.31
N ALA A 284 -0.37 -25.37 -19.13
CA ALA A 284 0.88 -26.13 -19.21
C ALA A 284 2.01 -25.26 -19.79
N ASP A 285 3.22 -25.44 -19.28
CA ASP A 285 4.42 -24.70 -19.72
C ASP A 285 4.33 -23.19 -19.49
N TYR A 286 3.50 -22.76 -18.53
CA TYR A 286 3.48 -21.39 -18.04
C TYR A 286 3.90 -21.30 -16.57
N TYR A 287 4.53 -20.19 -16.21
CA TYR A 287 4.82 -19.83 -14.81
C TYR A 287 4.52 -18.36 -14.54
N ALA A 288 4.27 -18.02 -13.27
CA ALA A 288 4.02 -16.66 -12.84
C ALA A 288 5.33 -15.96 -12.47
N ASP A 289 5.54 -14.74 -12.97
CA ASP A 289 6.65 -13.87 -12.55
C ASP A 289 6.27 -12.39 -12.68
N GLY A 290 7.13 -11.49 -12.20
CA GLY A 290 6.85 -10.06 -12.14
C GLY A 290 5.62 -9.75 -11.29
N VAL A 291 5.48 -10.44 -10.16
CA VAL A 291 4.29 -10.39 -9.30
C VAL A 291 4.21 -9.05 -8.55
N ASP A 292 3.01 -8.48 -8.54
CA ASP A 292 2.60 -7.42 -7.65
C ASP A 292 1.48 -7.94 -6.76
N GLU A 293 1.83 -8.44 -5.58
CA GLU A 293 0.88 -9.00 -4.61
C GLU A 293 -0.16 -7.96 -4.18
N GLN A 294 0.22 -6.68 -4.11
CA GLN A 294 -0.70 -5.60 -3.68
C GLN A 294 -1.81 -5.34 -4.69
N SER A 295 -1.53 -5.45 -5.99
CA SER A 295 -2.61 -5.47 -6.97
C SER A 295 -3.18 -6.89 -7.14
N GLY A 296 -2.38 -7.92 -6.89
CA GLY A 296 -2.67 -9.30 -7.28
C GLY A 296 -2.67 -9.46 -8.79
N SER A 297 -1.61 -8.93 -9.41
CA SER A 297 -1.33 -9.09 -10.84
C SER A 297 0.04 -9.73 -11.02
N ALA A 298 0.17 -10.56 -12.05
CA ALA A 298 1.46 -11.12 -12.47
C ALA A 298 1.49 -11.32 -13.98
N TRP A 299 2.68 -11.60 -14.51
CA TRP A 299 2.84 -12.12 -15.86
C TRP A 299 2.80 -13.64 -15.84
N ALA A 300 2.01 -14.23 -16.74
CA ALA A 300 2.14 -15.64 -17.13
C ALA A 300 3.12 -15.74 -18.30
N TYR A 301 4.33 -16.21 -18.03
CA TYR A 301 5.37 -16.45 -19.03
C TYR A 301 5.27 -17.87 -19.57
N SER A 302 5.34 -18.01 -20.89
CA SER A 302 5.43 -19.32 -21.53
C SER A 302 6.88 -19.77 -21.62
N MET A 303 7.14 -21.05 -21.32
CA MET A 303 8.40 -21.74 -21.57
C MET A 303 8.53 -22.24 -23.01
N GLU A 304 7.48 -22.11 -23.83
CA GLU A 304 7.52 -22.53 -25.22
C GLU A 304 8.55 -21.72 -26.02
N LYS A 305 9.42 -22.44 -26.72
CA LYS A 305 10.51 -21.83 -27.49
C LYS A 305 9.96 -20.91 -28.59
N GLY A 306 10.15 -19.60 -28.43
CA GLY A 306 9.69 -18.58 -29.37
C GLY A 306 8.35 -17.92 -29.00
N ALA A 307 7.73 -18.29 -27.88
CA ALA A 307 6.61 -17.57 -27.31
C ALA A 307 7.11 -16.29 -26.64
N ALA A 308 7.00 -15.14 -27.33
CA ALA A 308 7.42 -13.84 -26.79
C ALA A 308 6.36 -13.17 -25.91
N ASP A 309 5.22 -13.83 -25.71
CA ASP A 309 3.94 -13.20 -25.49
C ASP A 309 3.31 -13.70 -24.20
N SER A 310 3.46 -12.91 -23.13
CA SER A 310 2.96 -13.14 -21.79
C SER A 310 1.47 -12.75 -21.67
N ARG A 311 0.73 -13.40 -20.78
CA ARG A 311 -0.62 -12.95 -20.38
C ARG A 311 -0.57 -12.27 -19.01
N ILE A 312 -1.54 -11.41 -18.73
CA ILE A 312 -1.75 -10.85 -17.39
C ILE A 312 -2.54 -11.88 -16.58
N LEU A 313 -2.01 -12.32 -15.44
CA LEU A 313 -2.74 -13.10 -14.45
C LEU A 313 -3.39 -12.18 -13.43
N TYR A 314 -4.59 -12.53 -13.01
CA TYR A 314 -5.31 -11.87 -11.93
C TYR A 314 -5.54 -12.86 -10.79
N ALA A 315 -5.35 -12.40 -9.56
CA ALA A 315 -5.48 -13.25 -8.36
C ALA A 315 -6.88 -13.85 -8.16
N ASP A 316 -7.91 -13.40 -8.89
CA ASP A 316 -9.26 -13.99 -8.86
C ASP A 316 -9.40 -15.26 -9.71
N GLY A 317 -8.31 -15.72 -10.32
CA GLY A 317 -8.28 -16.91 -11.17
C GLY A 317 -8.55 -16.63 -12.64
N THR A 318 -8.68 -15.36 -13.04
CA THR A 318 -8.81 -14.97 -14.46
C THR A 318 -7.47 -14.52 -15.05
N TYR A 319 -7.43 -14.37 -16.37
CA TYR A 319 -6.26 -13.85 -17.09
C TYR A 319 -6.66 -13.11 -18.37
N SER A 320 -5.76 -12.27 -18.91
CA SER A 320 -6.04 -11.46 -20.10
C SER A 320 -6.23 -12.30 -21.36
N THR A 321 -7.17 -11.89 -22.20
CA THR A 321 -7.38 -12.47 -23.52
C THR A 321 -6.23 -12.12 -24.49
N GLN A 322 -5.76 -10.88 -24.41
CA GLN A 322 -4.58 -10.37 -25.13
C GLN A 322 -3.26 -10.87 -24.51
N THR A 323 -2.25 -11.03 -25.36
CA THR A 323 -0.86 -11.28 -24.99
C THR A 323 0.02 -10.05 -25.15
N TYR A 324 1.14 -10.03 -24.43
CA TYR A 324 2.02 -8.88 -24.29
C TYR A 324 3.48 -9.30 -24.25
N GLN A 325 4.35 -8.52 -24.89
CA GLN A 325 5.79 -8.63 -24.70
C GLN A 325 6.17 -7.80 -23.47
N SER A 326 6.15 -8.41 -22.28
CA SER A 326 6.43 -7.72 -21.03
C SER A 326 7.89 -7.22 -20.98
N VAL A 327 8.08 -5.99 -20.49
CA VAL A 327 9.39 -5.35 -20.31
C VAL A 327 9.72 -5.22 -18.83
N THR A 328 8.73 -4.94 -17.99
CA THR A 328 8.90 -4.80 -16.53
C THR A 328 7.96 -5.74 -15.78
N GLY A 329 8.36 -6.10 -14.55
CA GLY A 329 7.44 -6.72 -13.60
C GLY A 329 6.36 -5.74 -13.15
N TRP A 330 5.23 -6.27 -12.66
CA TRP A 330 4.15 -5.43 -12.13
C TRP A 330 4.60 -4.72 -10.86
N ALA A 331 4.18 -3.46 -10.73
CA ALA A 331 4.18 -2.75 -9.46
C ALA A 331 3.11 -1.67 -9.49
N ASN A 332 2.43 -1.47 -8.36
CA ASN A 332 1.32 -0.53 -8.26
C ASN A 332 0.25 -0.78 -9.35
N GLY A 333 -0.02 -2.03 -9.73
CA GLY A 333 -0.96 -2.35 -10.80
C GLY A 333 -0.59 -1.81 -12.18
N ARG A 334 0.68 -1.49 -12.42
CA ARG A 334 1.19 -1.01 -13.71
C ARG A 334 2.32 -1.89 -14.20
N ALA A 335 2.56 -1.89 -15.51
CA ALA A 335 3.72 -2.55 -16.13
C ALA A 335 4.04 -1.88 -17.48
N ILE A 336 5.23 -2.14 -18.04
CA ILE A 336 5.63 -1.72 -19.38
C ILE A 336 5.68 -2.93 -20.29
N VAL A 337 5.18 -2.75 -21.51
CA VAL A 337 5.21 -3.74 -22.60
C VAL A 337 5.88 -3.16 -23.84
N ARG A 338 6.45 -4.02 -24.67
CA ARG A 338 7.00 -3.66 -25.98
C ARG A 338 5.89 -3.49 -27.01
N GLU A 339 6.02 -2.49 -27.86
CA GLU A 339 5.11 -2.21 -28.97
C GLU A 339 5.92 -1.78 -30.21
N GLY A 340 6.57 -2.75 -30.86
CA GLY A 340 7.48 -2.49 -31.99
C GLY A 340 8.69 -1.65 -31.55
N ASP A 341 8.89 -0.50 -32.20
CA ASP A 341 9.93 0.51 -31.85
C ASP A 341 9.47 1.49 -30.75
N ALA A 342 8.55 1.04 -29.90
CA ALA A 342 8.07 1.79 -28.76
C ALA A 342 7.94 0.90 -27.54
N VAL A 343 7.84 1.56 -26.40
CA VAL A 343 7.36 0.97 -25.16
C VAL A 343 6.08 1.66 -24.75
N ARG A 344 5.23 0.90 -24.05
CA ARG A 344 3.92 1.36 -23.61
C ARG A 344 3.72 0.93 -22.16
N ALA A 345 3.51 1.89 -21.27
CA ALA A 345 3.02 1.57 -19.93
C ALA A 345 1.53 1.27 -20.00
N ILE A 346 1.13 0.23 -19.27
CA ILE A 346 -0.25 -0.24 -19.19
C ILE A 346 -0.69 -0.37 -17.73
N ASP A 347 -1.99 -0.23 -17.52
CA ASP A 347 -2.65 -0.67 -16.29
C ASP A 347 -2.99 -2.17 -16.35
N ARG A 348 -3.62 -2.67 -15.29
CA ARG A 348 -4.06 -4.06 -15.16
C ARG A 348 -5.05 -4.49 -16.24
N GLY A 349 -5.86 -3.57 -16.75
CA GLY A 349 -6.81 -3.83 -17.83
C GLY A 349 -6.15 -3.88 -19.21
N GLY A 350 -4.86 -3.54 -19.31
CA GLY A 350 -4.14 -3.38 -20.57
C GLY A 350 -4.32 -2.02 -21.22
N ASN A 351 -5.00 -1.07 -20.54
CA ASN A 351 -5.17 0.28 -21.06
C ASN A 351 -3.84 1.01 -21.05
N THR A 352 -3.63 1.87 -22.04
CA THR A 352 -2.39 2.64 -22.17
C THR A 352 -2.39 3.81 -21.18
N LEU A 353 -1.36 3.86 -20.34
CA LEU A 353 -1.09 4.99 -19.44
C LEU A 353 -0.24 6.04 -20.16
N TRP A 354 0.85 5.60 -20.78
CA TRP A 354 1.71 6.42 -21.61
C TRP A 354 2.45 5.56 -22.64
N ARG A 355 2.97 6.20 -23.69
CA ARG A 355 3.72 5.55 -24.76
C ARG A 355 4.93 6.40 -25.14
N MET A 356 6.07 5.75 -25.36
CA MET A 356 7.30 6.42 -25.77
C MET A 356 7.93 5.69 -26.96
N ASN A 357 8.29 6.44 -28.00
CA ASN A 357 9.05 5.89 -29.13
C ASN A 357 10.50 5.67 -28.70
N ILE A 358 10.84 4.42 -28.44
CA ILE A 358 12.18 3.96 -28.14
C ILE A 358 12.33 2.53 -28.61
N SER A 359 13.30 2.30 -29.50
CA SER A 359 13.60 0.95 -29.96
C SER A 359 14.46 0.24 -28.92
N LEU A 360 13.88 -0.74 -28.24
CA LEU A 360 14.61 -1.59 -27.27
C LEU A 360 15.69 -2.47 -27.93
N ASP A 361 15.77 -2.51 -29.27
CA ASP A 361 16.88 -3.16 -29.97
C ASP A 361 18.14 -2.27 -30.05
N GLN A 362 18.03 -0.98 -29.72
CA GLN A 362 19.11 0.01 -29.79
C GLN A 362 19.62 0.46 -28.41
N VAL A 363 19.00 -0.02 -27.33
CA VAL A 363 19.34 0.31 -25.95
C VAL A 363 19.31 -0.96 -25.12
N GLN A 364 20.06 -0.99 -24.02
CA GLN A 364 19.93 -2.06 -23.05
C GLN A 364 18.87 -1.68 -22.01
N VAL A 365 17.92 -2.57 -21.71
CA VAL A 365 17.08 -2.43 -20.52
C VAL A 365 17.92 -2.80 -19.30
N TYR A 366 18.29 -1.82 -18.49
CA TYR A 366 19.10 -2.04 -17.30
C TYR A 366 18.27 -2.55 -16.12
N GLY A 367 17.08 -1.98 -15.95
CA GLY A 367 16.14 -2.37 -14.91
C GLY A 367 14.79 -1.72 -15.13
N GLY A 368 13.75 -2.24 -14.50
CA GLY A 368 12.43 -1.64 -14.60
C GLY A 368 11.42 -2.32 -13.67
N ILE A 369 10.48 -1.53 -13.20
CA ILE A 369 9.46 -1.95 -12.26
C ILE A 369 8.21 -1.10 -12.45
N GLY A 370 7.05 -1.74 -12.54
CA GLY A 370 5.81 -1.03 -12.81
C GLY A 370 5.88 -0.28 -14.14
N ASP A 371 5.45 0.98 -14.12
CA ASP A 371 5.51 1.95 -15.22
C ASP A 371 6.82 2.75 -15.27
N ARG A 372 7.94 2.17 -14.82
CA ARG A 372 9.23 2.86 -14.72
C ARG A 372 10.34 1.99 -15.31
N LEU A 373 11.22 2.60 -16.08
CA LEU A 373 12.27 1.89 -16.82
C LEU A 373 13.59 2.65 -16.74
N VAL A 374 14.69 1.93 -16.55
CA VAL A 374 16.04 2.45 -16.74
C VAL A 374 16.62 1.79 -17.99
N ILE A 375 16.99 2.61 -18.95
CA ILE A 375 17.75 2.18 -20.12
C ILE A 375 19.21 2.55 -19.95
N GLU A 376 20.11 1.75 -20.49
CA GLU A 376 21.51 2.07 -20.65
C GLU A 376 21.84 2.24 -22.14
N ARG A 377 22.63 3.27 -22.43
CA ARG A 377 23.21 3.50 -23.75
C ARG A 377 24.52 4.26 -23.61
N ASP A 378 25.57 3.74 -24.24
CA ASP A 378 26.88 4.38 -24.34
C ASP A 378 27.49 4.76 -22.96
N GLY A 379 27.20 3.96 -21.92
CA GLY A 379 27.65 4.16 -20.55
C GLY A 379 26.76 5.10 -19.72
N ALA A 380 25.69 5.64 -20.30
CA ALA A 380 24.75 6.50 -19.60
C ALA A 380 23.44 5.76 -19.28
N TYR A 381 22.97 5.91 -18.06
CA TYR A 381 21.73 5.34 -17.54
C TYR A 381 20.66 6.42 -17.54
N CYS A 382 19.53 6.18 -18.19
CA CYS A 382 18.44 7.14 -18.29
C CYS A 382 17.17 6.54 -17.69
N LEU A 383 16.59 7.26 -16.73
CA LEU A 383 15.27 6.98 -16.17
C LEU A 383 14.18 7.41 -17.17
N ILE A 384 13.23 6.52 -17.43
CA ILE A 384 12.01 6.80 -18.17
C ILE A 384 10.83 6.65 -17.21
N THR A 385 10.09 7.73 -17.06
CA THR A 385 8.82 7.82 -16.33
C THR A 385 7.85 8.69 -17.13
N ASP A 386 6.55 8.42 -17.01
CA ASP A 386 5.49 9.20 -17.68
C ASP A 386 5.70 9.44 -19.18
N GLY A 387 6.30 8.47 -19.87
CA GLY A 387 6.60 8.52 -21.30
C GLY A 387 7.66 9.55 -21.69
N LYS A 388 8.53 9.94 -20.77
CA LYS A 388 9.59 10.93 -20.98
C LYS A 388 10.93 10.43 -20.44
N MET A 389 12.01 10.89 -21.06
CA MET A 389 13.36 10.78 -20.48
C MET A 389 13.48 11.76 -19.33
N GLY A 390 13.75 11.24 -18.14
CA GLY A 390 14.01 12.01 -16.92
C GLY A 390 15.51 12.10 -16.64
N THR A 391 15.89 11.80 -15.40
CA THR A 391 17.27 11.86 -14.93
C THR A 391 18.20 10.94 -15.74
N VAL A 392 19.38 11.47 -16.06
CA VAL A 392 20.48 10.73 -16.68
C VAL A 392 21.64 10.68 -15.70
N SER A 393 22.24 9.49 -15.56
CA SER A 393 23.34 9.22 -14.64
C SER A 393 24.46 8.49 -15.37
N GLU A 394 25.71 8.75 -14.99
CA GLU A 394 26.88 7.96 -15.42
C GLU A 394 27.03 6.68 -14.59
N THR A 395 26.26 6.56 -13.50
CA THR A 395 26.27 5.41 -12.60
C THR A 395 24.94 4.65 -12.70
N PRO A 396 24.97 3.31 -12.63
CA PRO A 396 23.76 2.51 -12.70
C PRO A 396 22.72 2.89 -11.64
N MET A 397 21.46 2.90 -12.07
CA MET A 397 20.30 3.30 -11.25
C MET A 397 19.49 2.06 -10.90
N LEU A 398 19.39 1.73 -9.61
CA LEU A 398 18.50 0.69 -9.10
C LEU A 398 17.20 1.34 -8.67
N LEU A 399 16.11 1.07 -9.39
CA LEU A 399 14.80 1.64 -9.07
C LEU A 399 14.23 1.02 -7.81
N ASN A 400 13.69 1.89 -6.95
CA ASN A 400 12.98 1.48 -5.76
C ASN A 400 11.51 1.14 -6.10
N ARG A 401 10.98 0.12 -5.45
CA ARG A 401 9.62 -0.40 -5.66
C ARG A 401 8.58 0.54 -5.08
N TRP A 402 8.78 0.99 -3.84
CA TRP A 402 7.73 1.65 -3.06
C TRP A 402 7.77 3.18 -3.13
N SER A 403 8.85 3.75 -3.66
CA SER A 403 9.08 5.20 -3.68
C SER A 403 9.57 5.69 -5.04
N ASP A 404 9.44 7.00 -5.28
CA ASP A 404 9.96 7.67 -6.48
C ASP A 404 11.42 8.09 -6.30
N THR A 405 12.22 7.10 -5.92
CA THR A 405 13.64 7.24 -5.65
C THR A 405 14.41 6.09 -6.31
N TYR A 406 15.72 6.27 -6.45
CA TYR A 406 16.62 5.23 -6.95
C TYR A 406 17.92 5.23 -6.15
N ILE A 407 18.55 4.06 -6.09
CA ILE A 407 19.89 3.88 -5.51
C ILE A 407 20.89 3.92 -6.67
N ALA A 408 21.74 4.94 -6.69
CA ALA A 408 22.87 4.99 -7.61
C ALA A 408 23.98 4.06 -7.11
N GLN A 409 24.56 3.25 -8.00
CA GLN A 409 25.65 2.33 -7.69
C GLN A 409 26.93 2.76 -8.43
N ASP A 410 27.96 3.14 -7.69
CA ASP A 410 29.28 3.47 -8.22
C ASP A 410 30.35 2.59 -7.58
N SER A 411 30.84 1.58 -8.30
CA SER A 411 32.03 0.81 -7.89
C SER A 411 31.98 0.26 -6.46
N GLY A 412 30.80 -0.16 -5.99
CA GLY A 412 30.59 -0.64 -4.63
C GLY A 412 30.17 0.43 -3.61
N TYR A 413 29.91 1.67 -4.04
CA TYR A 413 29.32 2.74 -3.25
C TYR A 413 27.89 3.02 -3.70
N TYR A 414 27.01 3.33 -2.74
CA TYR A 414 25.58 3.43 -2.95
C TYR A 414 25.08 4.76 -2.38
N THR A 415 24.20 5.45 -3.10
CA THR A 415 23.61 6.71 -2.65
C THR A 415 22.19 6.83 -3.16
N LEU A 416 21.28 7.29 -2.31
CA LEU A 416 19.87 7.47 -2.64
C LEU A 416 19.64 8.84 -3.30
N TYR A 417 18.82 8.84 -4.34
CA TYR A 417 18.40 10.02 -5.09
C TYR A 417 16.89 9.97 -5.33
N ASP A 418 16.23 11.13 -5.42
CA ASP A 418 14.89 11.20 -6.01
C ASP A 418 14.97 11.14 -7.55
N PHE A 419 13.84 10.94 -8.21
CA PHE A 419 13.78 10.89 -9.67
C PHE A 419 14.16 12.20 -10.39
N SER A 420 14.31 13.32 -9.68
CA SER A 420 14.87 14.57 -10.24
C SER A 420 16.41 14.58 -10.25
N GLY A 421 17.04 13.56 -9.68
CA GLY A 421 18.50 13.47 -9.54
C GLY A 421 19.03 14.23 -8.32
N ARG A 422 18.16 14.67 -7.41
CA ARG A 422 18.57 15.30 -6.16
C ARG A 422 18.96 14.21 -5.15
N ARG A 423 20.16 14.34 -4.61
CA ARG A 423 20.71 13.45 -3.58
C ARG A 423 19.88 13.53 -2.30
N LEU A 424 19.50 12.37 -1.75
CA LEU A 424 18.68 12.25 -0.55
C LEU A 424 19.46 11.69 0.66
N SER A 425 20.49 10.88 0.44
CA SER A 425 21.28 10.27 1.51
C SER A 425 22.77 10.59 1.42
N GLU A 426 23.52 10.27 2.47
CA GLU A 426 24.97 10.09 2.37
C GLU A 426 25.32 8.87 1.49
N THR A 427 26.62 8.63 1.29
CA THR A 427 27.12 7.52 0.48
C THR A 427 27.55 6.37 1.37
N TYR A 428 26.98 5.19 1.15
CA TYR A 428 27.30 3.97 1.88
C TYR A 428 28.18 3.05 1.04
N ALA A 429 29.19 2.43 1.65
CA ALA A 429 29.99 1.41 0.99
C ALA A 429 29.26 0.06 1.02
N ASN A 430 29.62 -0.84 0.11
CA ASN A 430 29.21 -2.24 0.03
C ASN A 430 27.71 -2.52 -0.25
N ALA A 431 26.78 -1.89 0.46
CA ALA A 431 25.35 -2.07 0.20
C ALA A 431 24.47 -0.91 0.71
N MET A 432 23.47 -0.59 -0.10
CA MET A 432 22.21 0.05 0.30
C MET A 432 21.07 -0.74 -0.36
N ILE A 433 20.02 -1.08 0.40
CA ILE A 433 18.94 -1.96 -0.03
C ILE A 433 17.61 -1.37 0.42
N GLU A 434 16.64 -1.23 -0.47
CA GLU A 434 15.26 -0.92 -0.10
C GLU A 434 14.64 -2.17 0.56
N THR A 435 14.28 -2.06 1.84
CA THR A 435 13.76 -3.18 2.64
C THR A 435 12.30 -2.99 3.01
N GLY A 436 11.73 -1.81 2.79
CA GLY A 436 10.33 -1.49 3.00
C GLY A 436 9.97 -0.15 2.37
N GLN A 437 8.76 0.32 2.62
CA GLN A 437 8.28 1.57 2.05
C GLN A 437 9.07 2.76 2.61
N ASP A 438 9.90 3.38 1.75
CA ASP A 438 10.84 4.44 2.11
C ASP A 438 11.87 4.02 3.18
N ILE A 439 12.07 2.73 3.40
CA ILE A 439 12.99 2.19 4.41
C ILE A 439 14.14 1.47 3.72
N TYR A 440 15.37 1.78 4.15
CA TYR A 440 16.59 1.29 3.54
C TYR A 440 17.55 0.72 4.59
N ALA A 441 18.08 -0.47 4.33
CA ALA A 441 19.22 -1.01 5.07
C ALA A 441 20.52 -0.56 4.39
N CYS A 442 21.36 0.12 5.16
CA CYS A 442 22.61 0.75 4.72
C CYS A 442 23.78 0.11 5.47
N TRP A 443 24.76 -0.41 4.73
CA TRP A 443 25.90 -1.09 5.33
C TRP A 443 26.80 -0.09 6.08
N LEU A 444 27.18 -0.46 7.30
CA LEU A 444 28.15 0.28 8.11
C LEU A 444 29.45 -0.53 8.31
N SER A 445 29.31 -1.85 8.52
CA SER A 445 30.42 -2.80 8.61
C SER A 445 29.94 -4.22 8.25
N ASP A 446 30.86 -5.17 8.16
CA ASP A 446 30.53 -6.59 7.86
C ASP A 446 29.55 -7.22 8.86
N THR A 447 29.36 -6.61 10.03
CA THR A 447 28.45 -7.08 11.07
C THR A 447 27.35 -6.08 11.42
N GLU A 448 27.22 -4.95 10.72
CA GLU A 448 26.33 -3.86 11.15
C GLU A 448 25.69 -3.10 9.98
N TYR A 449 24.39 -2.83 10.10
CA TYR A 449 23.61 -2.01 9.17
C TYR A 449 22.80 -0.94 9.91
N ALA A 450 22.71 0.25 9.32
CA ALA A 450 21.73 1.26 9.68
C ALA A 450 20.45 1.04 8.86
N TYR A 451 19.30 1.01 9.52
CA TYR A 451 18.00 1.10 8.89
C TYR A 451 17.57 2.56 8.93
N ILE A 452 17.50 3.18 7.77
CA ILE A 452 17.08 4.57 7.63
C ILE A 452 15.71 4.64 6.97
N ARG A 453 14.92 5.64 7.34
CA ARG A 453 13.74 6.06 6.58
C ARG A 453 14.08 7.29 5.76
N CYS A 454 13.78 7.29 4.47
CA CYS A 454 13.98 8.44 3.60
C CYS A 454 12.92 8.50 2.50
N THR A 455 12.09 9.55 2.54
CA THR A 455 11.11 9.81 1.47
C THR A 455 11.76 10.60 0.33
N GLU A 456 11.07 10.68 -0.81
CA GLU A 456 11.46 11.51 -1.96
C GLU A 456 11.68 13.00 -1.61
N TYR A 457 11.13 13.48 -0.49
CA TYR A 457 11.24 14.88 -0.08
C TYR A 457 12.59 15.23 0.59
N GLY A 458 13.36 14.23 1.02
CA GLY A 458 14.78 14.38 1.38
C GLY A 458 15.08 14.74 2.84
N ASN A 459 14.71 13.85 3.77
CA ASN A 459 15.12 13.92 5.19
C ASN A 459 15.41 12.50 5.71
N PRO A 460 16.61 11.94 5.47
CA PRO A 460 16.94 10.60 5.97
C PRO A 460 16.97 10.61 7.51
N GLN A 461 16.25 9.69 8.12
CA GLN A 461 16.22 9.46 9.56
C GLN A 461 16.71 8.05 9.85
N THR A 462 17.76 7.92 10.65
CA THR A 462 18.18 6.61 11.17
C THR A 462 17.14 6.13 12.19
N LEU A 463 16.50 5.00 11.90
CA LEU A 463 15.55 4.35 12.79
C LEU A 463 16.28 3.43 13.77
N PHE A 464 17.15 2.56 13.22
CA PHE A 464 17.87 1.57 14.00
C PHE A 464 19.28 1.38 13.45
N THR A 465 20.20 1.00 14.32
CA THR A 465 21.48 0.39 13.95
C THR A 465 21.51 -1.00 14.57
N VAL A 466 21.64 -2.03 13.73
CA VAL A 466 21.51 -3.42 14.18
C VAL A 466 22.69 -4.25 13.72
N SER A 467 23.10 -5.18 14.57
CA SER A 467 24.10 -6.19 14.20
C SER A 467 23.45 -7.31 13.42
N VAL A 468 24.06 -7.70 12.30
CA VAL A 468 23.55 -8.75 11.42
C VAL A 468 24.61 -9.80 11.14
N SER A 469 24.19 -11.05 10.99
CA SER A 469 25.05 -12.16 10.58
C SER A 469 25.06 -12.40 9.07
N GLN A 470 24.16 -11.75 8.33
CA GLN A 470 24.01 -11.85 6.89
C GLN A 470 23.45 -10.55 6.32
N ARG A 471 23.58 -10.37 5.01
CA ARG A 471 23.01 -9.20 4.31
C ARG A 471 21.49 -9.16 4.51
N PRO A 472 20.92 -8.01 4.91
CA PRO A 472 19.47 -7.86 5.07
C PRO A 472 18.68 -8.12 3.78
N GLY A 473 17.50 -8.73 3.93
CA GLY A 473 16.46 -8.80 2.91
C GLY A 473 15.32 -7.83 3.20
N PRO A 474 14.15 -7.98 2.53
CA PRO A 474 12.94 -7.25 2.86
C PRO A 474 12.57 -7.42 4.34
N LEU A 475 12.05 -6.35 4.95
CA LEU A 475 11.54 -6.38 6.31
C LEU A 475 10.25 -7.18 6.36
N ALA A 476 10.06 -7.93 7.44
CA ALA A 476 8.76 -8.46 7.79
C ALA A 476 7.77 -7.30 7.94
N THR A 477 6.63 -7.40 7.28
CA THR A 477 5.58 -6.39 7.35
C THR A 477 4.22 -7.05 7.33
N ASP A 478 3.26 -6.44 8.01
CA ASP A 478 1.85 -6.79 7.88
C ASP A 478 1.30 -6.43 6.48
N GLY A 479 1.99 -5.57 5.73
CA GLY A 479 1.48 -5.04 4.47
C GLY A 479 0.53 -3.84 4.65
N ALA A 480 0.23 -3.43 5.89
CA ALA A 480 -0.39 -2.16 6.25
C ALA A 480 0.61 -1.11 6.76
N GLY A 481 1.90 -1.44 6.73
CA GLY A 481 2.97 -0.51 7.05
C GLY A 481 3.37 -0.57 8.51
N VAL A 482 3.09 -1.67 9.19
CA VAL A 482 3.84 -2.09 10.37
C VAL A 482 4.97 -3.00 9.93
N TYR A 483 6.14 -2.79 10.52
CA TYR A 483 7.35 -3.54 10.25
C TYR A 483 7.87 -4.17 11.53
N ALA A 484 8.46 -5.36 11.40
CA ALA A 484 9.17 -6.04 12.48
C ALA A 484 10.63 -6.26 12.06
N LEU A 485 11.55 -5.75 12.86
CA LEU A 485 12.99 -5.84 12.64
C LEU A 485 13.64 -6.60 13.79
N ARG A 486 14.37 -7.66 13.46
CA ARG A 486 15.29 -8.29 14.42
C ARG A 486 16.38 -7.31 14.81
N THR A 487 16.40 -6.89 16.07
CA THR A 487 17.40 -5.95 16.61
C THR A 487 18.52 -6.63 17.38
N GLY A 488 18.37 -7.92 17.70
CA GLY A 488 19.35 -8.69 18.45
C GLY A 488 19.17 -10.20 18.31
N ALA A 489 19.89 -10.96 19.13
CA ALA A 489 19.77 -12.42 19.14
C ALA A 489 18.38 -12.89 19.58
N GLN A 490 17.74 -12.15 20.49
CA GLN A 490 16.48 -12.53 21.14
C GLN A 490 15.43 -11.40 21.10
N THR A 491 15.69 -10.33 20.34
CA THR A 491 14.88 -9.11 20.36
C THR A 491 14.42 -8.73 18.96
N VAL A 492 13.17 -8.29 18.88
CA VAL A 492 12.53 -7.75 17.68
C VAL A 492 11.90 -6.40 18.03
N ALA A 493 12.19 -5.36 17.26
CA ALA A 493 11.51 -4.08 17.36
C ALA A 493 10.40 -4.01 16.31
N CYS A 494 9.23 -3.52 16.72
CA CYS A 494 8.12 -3.25 15.83
C CYS A 494 7.93 -1.75 15.71
N PHE A 495 7.73 -1.28 14.49
CA PHE A 495 7.61 0.15 14.18
C PHE A 495 6.71 0.34 12.98
N ASP A 496 6.10 1.51 12.88
CA ASP A 496 5.29 1.83 11.72
C ASP A 496 6.14 2.36 10.55
N ARG A 497 5.50 2.55 9.40
CA ARG A 497 6.12 3.08 8.18
C ARG A 497 6.62 4.52 8.29
N PHE A 498 6.26 5.24 9.36
CA PHE A 498 6.76 6.58 9.64
C PHE A 498 8.04 6.55 10.47
N GLY A 499 8.36 5.40 11.06
CA GLY A 499 9.54 5.18 11.90
C GLY A 499 9.21 5.21 13.40
N ASP A 500 7.94 5.36 13.76
CA ASP A 500 7.52 5.41 15.16
C ASP A 500 7.54 4.00 15.73
N THR A 501 8.23 3.83 16.86
CA THR A 501 8.34 2.53 17.52
C THR A 501 7.02 2.19 18.20
N LEU A 502 6.43 1.06 17.80
CA LEU A 502 5.19 0.54 18.39
C LEU A 502 5.47 -0.30 19.64
N GLY A 503 6.54 -1.09 19.61
CA GLY A 503 6.86 -2.03 20.68
C GLY A 503 8.19 -2.76 20.48
N ALA A 504 8.62 -3.45 21.53
CA ALA A 504 9.78 -4.33 21.49
C ALA A 504 9.40 -5.69 22.09
N ILE A 505 9.75 -6.75 21.37
CA ILE A 505 9.48 -8.14 21.75
C ILE A 505 10.80 -8.78 22.17
N GLU A 506 10.78 -9.48 23.29
CA GLU A 506 11.88 -10.33 23.76
C GLU A 506 11.40 -11.78 23.83
N VAL A 507 12.16 -12.69 23.20
CA VAL A 507 11.83 -14.12 23.14
C VAL A 507 12.88 -14.97 23.88
N PRO A 508 12.49 -16.11 24.46
CA PRO A 508 13.41 -16.95 25.24
C PRO A 508 14.39 -17.78 24.39
N PHE A 509 14.44 -17.56 23.07
CA PHE A 509 15.26 -18.30 22.11
C PHE A 509 15.90 -17.38 21.07
N ALA A 510 16.84 -17.90 20.28
CA ALA A 510 17.46 -17.12 19.21
C ALA A 510 16.45 -16.90 18.06
N VAL A 511 16.20 -15.64 17.70
CA VAL A 511 15.31 -15.26 16.60
C VAL A 511 15.90 -15.78 15.29
N GLY A 512 15.16 -16.68 14.63
CA GLY A 512 15.48 -17.20 13.30
C GLY A 512 14.73 -16.44 12.22
N GLU A 513 13.41 -16.59 12.20
CA GLU A 513 12.50 -16.00 11.23
C GLU A 513 11.50 -15.08 11.93
N VAL A 514 11.17 -13.97 11.28
CA VAL A 514 10.15 -13.01 11.70
C VAL A 514 9.25 -12.79 10.50
N ASP A 515 7.96 -13.02 10.68
CA ASP A 515 6.92 -12.70 9.72
C ASP A 515 5.66 -12.21 10.45
N PHE A 516 4.59 -11.99 9.71
CA PHE A 516 3.32 -11.51 10.22
C PHE A 516 2.24 -12.58 9.95
N ALA A 517 1.39 -12.82 10.95
CA ALA A 517 0.22 -13.71 10.84
C ALA A 517 -0.93 -13.17 11.70
N ASP A 518 -2.11 -13.00 11.13
CA ASP A 518 -3.35 -12.57 11.81
C ASP A 518 -3.18 -11.30 12.67
N GLY A 519 -2.52 -10.28 12.12
CA GLY A 519 -2.18 -9.03 12.81
C GLY A 519 -1.03 -9.12 13.81
N CYS A 520 -0.56 -10.32 14.12
CA CYS A 520 0.49 -10.57 15.08
C CYS A 520 1.85 -10.74 14.39
N VAL A 521 2.90 -10.36 15.10
CA VAL A 521 4.29 -10.69 14.77
C VAL A 521 4.52 -12.13 15.17
N ARG A 522 4.78 -12.98 14.19
CA ARG A 522 5.11 -14.38 14.40
C ARG A 522 6.62 -14.55 14.35
N ILE A 523 7.16 -15.04 15.46
CA ILE A 523 8.61 -15.23 15.63
C ILE A 523 8.88 -16.72 15.73
N ARG A 524 9.74 -17.22 14.84
CA ARG A 524 10.23 -18.60 14.88
C ARG A 524 11.70 -18.63 15.23
N GLY A 525 12.10 -19.60 16.05
CA GLY A 525 13.49 -19.77 16.43
C GLY A 525 13.73 -21.05 17.20
N GLU A 526 14.99 -21.27 17.59
CA GLU A 526 15.40 -22.46 18.32
C GLU A 526 16.14 -22.07 19.60
N ALA A 527 15.73 -22.66 20.73
CA ALA A 527 16.60 -22.74 21.89
C ALA A 527 17.56 -23.92 21.68
N LEU A 528 18.82 -23.76 22.10
CA LEU A 528 19.86 -24.79 21.94
C LEU A 528 19.36 -26.18 22.37
N GLY A 529 19.32 -27.12 21.41
CA GLY A 529 18.94 -28.52 21.65
C GLY A 529 17.43 -28.78 21.76
N THR A 530 16.57 -27.86 21.31
CA THR A 530 15.10 -28.01 21.31
C THR A 530 14.52 -27.96 19.88
N ALA A 531 13.28 -28.40 19.72
CA ALA A 531 12.55 -28.21 18.47
C ALA A 531 12.24 -26.71 18.23
N GLN A 532 12.06 -26.33 16.97
CA GLN A 532 11.68 -24.98 16.56
C GLN A 532 10.42 -24.52 17.31
N GLN A 533 10.51 -23.36 17.94
CA GLN A 533 9.43 -22.71 18.67
C GLN A 533 8.82 -21.62 17.79
N THR A 534 7.50 -21.46 17.88
CA THR A 534 6.76 -20.37 17.25
C THR A 534 5.96 -19.66 18.33
N ILE A 535 6.11 -18.34 18.44
CA ILE A 535 5.34 -17.51 19.37
C ILE A 535 4.76 -16.33 18.60
N LEU A 536 3.53 -15.95 18.94
CA LEU A 536 2.84 -14.79 18.40
C LEU A 536 2.89 -13.65 19.43
N PHE A 537 3.10 -12.44 18.94
CA PHE A 537 3.04 -11.21 19.73
C PHE A 537 2.25 -10.16 18.98
N PHE A 538 1.53 -9.31 19.70
CA PHE A 538 1.07 -8.06 19.12
C PHE A 538 2.27 -7.16 18.79
N PRO A 539 2.19 -6.28 17.77
CA PRO A 539 3.28 -5.35 17.46
C PRO A 539 3.68 -4.43 18.62
N THR A 540 2.80 -4.23 19.58
CA THR A 540 3.04 -3.48 20.83
C THR A 540 3.93 -4.22 21.84
N GLY A 541 4.16 -5.53 21.64
CA GLY A 541 5.10 -6.35 22.40
C GLY A 541 4.47 -7.35 23.36
N GLU A 542 3.16 -7.31 23.56
CA GLU A 542 2.45 -8.28 24.38
C GLU A 542 2.31 -9.64 23.67
N PRO A 543 2.42 -10.77 24.39
CA PRO A 543 2.13 -12.09 23.82
C PRO A 543 0.68 -12.17 23.30
N ALA A 544 0.50 -12.78 22.14
CA ALA A 544 -0.81 -13.17 21.61
C ALA A 544 -1.06 -14.64 21.92
N GLU A 545 -2.28 -14.97 22.36
CA GLU A 545 -2.68 -16.34 22.77
C GLU A 545 -2.76 -17.34 21.62
#